data_AF-A0A7K9BJF4-F1
#
_entry.id   AF-A0A7K9BJF4-F1
#
_cell.length_a   1.000
_cell.length_b   1.000
_cell.length_c   1.000
_cell.angle_alpha   90.00
_cell.angle_beta   90.00
_cell.angle_gamma   90.00
#
_symmetry.space_group_name_H-M   'P 1'
#
loop_
_entity.id
_entity.type
_entity.pdbx_description
1 polymer ?
#
loop_
_entity_poly.entity_id
_entity_poly.type
_entity_poly.pdbx_seq_one_letter_code
_entity_poly.pdbx_strand_id
1 'polypeptide(L)'
;SAGSLENCTGCVLCSEDNGCVACHPRLFLLIRRDGIRQYGVCVHTCPPGYFGARGLELNRCTRCRSPSCESCFSRDFCMRCKEKFYLHKGQCLRQCPPGTAARPGARECQEPCVPGPWGAGEGHSCERDRESRAHEGMGTAAVDAACPELLQTGRCRGRKHRPGGERGPR
;
A
#
# COMPACT_ATOMS: atom_id res chain seq x y z
N SER A 1 14.84 41.45 15.34
CA SER A 1 13.84 40.99 14.35
C SER A 1 14.52 40.08 13.34
N ALA A 2 14.46 38.77 13.54
CA ALA A 2 15.23 37.77 12.77
C ALA A 2 14.35 36.93 11.81
N GLY A 3 13.17 37.44 11.41
CA GLY A 3 12.17 36.66 10.67
C GLY A 3 12.04 36.96 9.17
N SER A 4 12.81 37.89 8.60
CA SER A 4 12.67 38.29 7.19
C SER A 4 13.61 37.59 6.22
N LEU A 5 14.74 37.01 6.69
CA LEU A 5 15.75 36.44 5.78
C LEU A 5 15.55 34.94 5.49
N GLU A 6 15.00 34.17 6.42
CA GLU A 6 14.83 32.72 6.22
C GLU A 6 13.80 32.39 5.14
N ASN A 7 12.75 33.22 5.00
CA ASN A 7 11.61 32.95 4.12
C ASN A 7 11.92 33.10 2.62
N CYS A 8 13.07 33.68 2.26
CA CYS A 8 13.46 33.92 0.86
C CYS A 8 14.71 33.15 0.42
N THR A 9 15.16 32.18 1.22
CA THR A 9 16.22 31.26 0.81
C THR A 9 15.73 30.37 -0.35
N GLY A 10 16.52 30.29 -1.43
CA GLY A 10 16.13 29.51 -2.61
C GLY A 10 14.99 30.11 -3.42
N CYS A 11 14.66 31.39 -3.19
CA CYS A 11 13.64 32.12 -3.92
C CYS A 11 14.22 32.91 -5.09
N VAL A 12 13.51 32.96 -6.22
CA VAL A 12 13.82 33.83 -7.38
C VAL A 12 13.12 35.17 -7.23
N LEU A 13 11.87 35.17 -6.74
CA LEU A 13 11.07 36.38 -6.53
C LEU A 13 10.52 36.43 -5.11
N CYS A 14 11.06 37.32 -4.28
CA CYS A 14 10.71 37.50 -2.88
C CYS A 14 9.89 38.78 -2.67
N SER A 15 8.89 38.71 -1.79
CA SER A 15 8.08 39.83 -1.32
C SER A 15 8.15 39.90 0.20
N GLU A 16 8.20 41.11 0.76
CA GLU A 16 8.30 41.30 2.21
C GLU A 16 7.08 40.74 2.96
N ASP A 17 5.87 40.91 2.40
CA ASP A 17 4.63 40.48 3.04
C ASP A 17 4.26 39.02 2.73
N ASN A 18 4.53 38.57 1.50
CA ASN A 18 4.10 37.26 1.01
C ASN A 18 5.21 36.20 1.07
N GLY A 19 6.42 36.57 1.51
CA GLY A 19 7.60 35.70 1.43
C GLY A 19 7.94 35.38 -0.03
N CYS A 20 8.32 34.13 -0.28
CA CYS A 20 8.67 33.71 -1.63
C CYS A 20 7.45 33.55 -2.55
N VAL A 21 7.48 34.21 -3.71
CA VAL A 21 6.46 34.13 -4.76
C VAL A 21 6.84 33.10 -5.83
N ALA A 22 8.13 32.99 -6.16
CA ALA A 22 8.64 32.02 -7.13
C ALA A 22 9.94 31.38 -6.65
N CYS A 23 9.98 30.05 -6.59
CA CYS A 23 11.17 29.29 -6.19
C CYS A 23 12.06 28.94 -7.38
N HIS A 24 13.32 28.60 -7.11
CA HIS A 24 14.18 28.00 -8.13
C HIS A 24 13.56 26.70 -8.70
N PRO A 25 13.78 26.34 -9.98
CA PRO A 25 13.12 25.20 -10.64
C PRO A 25 13.32 23.84 -9.97
N ARG A 26 14.32 23.68 -9.09
CA ARG A 26 14.59 22.43 -8.35
C ARG A 26 13.84 22.34 -7.02
N LEU A 27 13.22 23.42 -6.56
CA LEU A 27 12.55 23.53 -5.28
C LEU A 27 11.03 23.57 -5.47
N PHE A 28 10.29 23.33 -4.39
CA PHE A 28 8.84 23.42 -4.34
C PHE A 28 8.41 24.61 -3.50
N LEU A 29 7.47 25.39 -4.01
CA LEU A 29 6.80 26.44 -3.25
C LEU A 29 5.82 25.84 -2.26
N LEU A 30 6.02 26.11 -0.98
CA LEU A 30 5.12 25.74 0.12
C LEU A 30 4.50 27.01 0.71
N ILE A 31 3.17 27.07 0.74
CA ILE A 31 2.46 28.17 1.43
C ILE A 31 2.29 27.79 2.90
N ARG A 32 2.91 28.56 3.80
CA ARG A 32 2.78 28.43 5.25
C ARG A 32 1.68 29.38 5.74
N ARG A 33 0.93 28.93 6.75
CA ARG A 33 -0.06 29.76 7.45
C ARG A 33 0.42 30.00 8.88
N ASP A 34 0.47 31.26 9.27
CA ASP A 34 0.77 31.68 10.64
C ASP A 34 -0.28 32.71 11.08
N GLY A 35 -1.25 32.25 11.87
CA GLY A 35 -2.47 33.00 12.15
C GLY A 35 -3.23 33.36 10.87
N ILE A 36 -3.37 34.66 10.61
CA ILE A 36 -4.01 35.22 9.40
C ILE A 36 -3.05 35.38 8.22
N ARG A 37 -1.74 35.31 8.46
CA ARG A 37 -0.72 35.53 7.43
C ARG A 37 -0.50 34.26 6.63
N GLN A 38 -0.34 34.42 5.32
CA GLN A 38 0.09 33.36 4.43
C GLN A 38 1.34 33.84 3.69
N TYR A 39 2.40 33.04 3.74
CA TYR A 39 3.65 33.35 3.07
C TYR A 39 4.25 32.11 2.42
N GLY A 40 4.92 32.31 1.31
CA GLY A 40 5.60 31.25 0.57
C GLY A 40 7.02 31.01 1.10
N VAL A 41 7.41 29.74 1.13
CA VAL A 41 8.78 29.30 1.41
C VAL A 41 9.18 28.23 0.40
N CYS A 42 10.45 28.17 0.04
CA CYS A 42 10.97 27.14 -0.87
C CYS A 42 11.54 25.96 -0.10
N VAL A 43 11.13 24.75 -0.46
CA VAL A 43 11.60 23.51 0.17
C VAL A 43 12.07 22.50 -0.88
N HIS A 44 13.05 21.67 -0.53
CA HIS A 44 13.49 20.56 -1.38
C HIS A 44 12.47 19.42 -1.41
N THR A 45 11.85 19.14 -0.26
CA THR A 45 10.87 18.06 -0.09
C THR A 45 9.64 18.60 0.61
N CYS A 46 8.45 18.28 0.10
CA CYS A 46 7.21 18.70 0.71
C CYS A 46 6.98 18.00 2.07
N PRO A 47 6.43 18.71 3.06
CA PRO A 47 6.20 18.15 4.40
C PRO A 47 5.09 17.09 4.39
N PRO A 48 4.97 16.26 5.46
CA PRO A 48 3.90 15.27 5.59
C PRO A 48 2.49 15.89 5.36
N GLY A 49 1.63 15.14 4.67
CA GLY A 49 0.32 15.62 4.23
C GLY A 49 0.33 16.49 2.97
N TYR A 50 1.50 16.70 2.35
CA TYR A 50 1.65 17.37 1.06
C TYR A 50 2.43 16.49 0.08
N PHE A 51 2.17 16.66 -1.20
CA PHE A 51 2.94 16.06 -2.30
C PHE A 51 3.49 17.16 -3.21
N GLY A 52 4.64 16.90 -3.82
CA GLY A 52 5.25 17.80 -4.79
C GLY A 52 4.54 17.70 -6.13
N ALA A 53 3.81 18.74 -6.53
CA ALA A 53 3.22 18.85 -7.84
C ALA A 53 4.15 19.65 -8.75
N ARG A 54 4.63 19.02 -9.83
CA ARG A 54 5.41 19.71 -10.87
C ARG A 54 4.47 20.29 -11.91
N GLY A 55 4.33 21.61 -11.92
CA GLY A 55 3.55 22.33 -12.93
C GLY A 55 4.44 22.82 -14.07
N LEU A 56 3.80 23.28 -15.15
CA LEU A 56 4.51 23.90 -16.28
C LEU A 56 5.27 25.16 -15.84
N GLU A 57 4.62 25.98 -15.01
CA GLU A 57 5.17 27.28 -14.57
C GLU A 57 5.96 27.19 -13.27
N LEU A 58 5.52 26.36 -12.33
CA LEU A 58 6.12 26.28 -11.00
C LEU A 58 5.81 24.97 -10.28
N ASN A 59 6.79 24.50 -9.53
CA ASN A 59 6.69 23.36 -8.63
C ASN A 59 6.12 23.82 -7.29
N ARG A 60 5.09 23.14 -6.79
CA ARG A 60 4.42 23.52 -5.54
C ARG A 60 4.09 22.32 -4.67
N CYS A 61 4.10 22.52 -3.36
CA CYS A 61 3.58 21.54 -2.42
C CYS A 61 2.05 21.64 -2.36
N THR A 62 1.37 20.60 -2.80
CA THR A 62 -0.10 20.52 -2.80
C THR A 62 -0.54 19.59 -1.67
N ARG A 63 -1.55 20.00 -0.92
CA ARG A 63 -2.07 19.19 0.18
C ARG A 63 -2.73 17.93 -0.36
N CYS A 64 -2.50 16.79 0.31
CA CYS A 64 -3.22 15.55 0.03
C CYS A 64 -4.73 15.77 0.23
N ARG A 65 -5.58 15.11 -0.58
CA ARG A 65 -7.04 15.23 -0.41
C ARG A 65 -7.51 14.66 0.92
N SER A 66 -7.03 13.47 1.26
CA SER A 66 -7.52 12.78 2.44
C SER A 66 -6.79 13.23 3.72
N PRO A 67 -7.51 13.61 4.79
CA PRO A 67 -6.91 13.94 6.08
C PRO A 67 -6.37 12.71 6.82
N SER A 68 -6.79 11.49 6.45
CA SER A 68 -6.27 10.23 6.99
C SER A 68 -4.99 9.75 6.29
N CYS A 69 -4.53 10.48 5.27
CA CYS A 69 -3.28 10.20 4.56
C CYS A 69 -2.09 10.91 5.23
N GLU A 70 -0.99 10.19 5.41
CA GLU A 70 0.29 10.70 5.92
C GLU A 70 1.17 11.20 4.76
N SER A 71 1.28 10.40 3.69
CA SER A 71 1.96 10.78 2.45
C SER A 71 1.18 10.31 1.24
N CYS A 72 1.02 11.19 0.25
CA CYS A 72 0.33 10.90 -1.00
C CYS A 72 1.25 11.08 -2.20
N PHE A 73 1.04 10.28 -3.24
CA PHE A 73 1.74 10.40 -4.51
C PHE A 73 1.11 11.51 -5.35
N SER A 74 -0.23 11.54 -5.37
CA SER A 74 -1.03 12.53 -6.07
C SER A 74 -2.14 13.03 -5.15
N ARG A 75 -2.96 13.96 -5.62
CA ARG A 75 -4.08 14.49 -4.84
C ARG A 75 -5.02 13.38 -4.36
N ASP A 76 -5.24 12.37 -5.19
CA ASP A 76 -6.23 11.31 -5.00
C ASP A 76 -5.63 9.96 -4.60
N PHE A 77 -4.30 9.81 -4.68
CA PHE A 77 -3.60 8.55 -4.40
C PHE A 77 -2.68 8.69 -3.19
N CYS A 78 -3.08 8.08 -2.08
CA CYS A 78 -2.29 7.97 -0.87
C CYS A 78 -1.29 6.81 -0.97
N MET A 79 -0.05 7.03 -0.53
CA MET A 79 0.98 5.98 -0.42
C MET A 79 1.08 5.44 1.01
N ARG A 80 0.78 6.28 2.02
CA ARG A 80 0.87 5.88 3.41
C ARG A 80 -0.25 6.50 4.24
N CYS A 81 -0.99 5.67 4.93
CA CYS A 81 -2.05 6.10 5.82
C CYS A 81 -1.53 6.42 7.22
N LYS A 82 -2.22 7.33 7.92
CA LYS A 82 -2.02 7.56 9.35
C LYS A 82 -2.31 6.31 10.17
N GLU A 83 -1.88 6.30 11.42
CA GLU A 83 -2.21 5.22 12.35
C GLU A 83 -3.73 5.00 12.44
N LYS A 84 -4.13 3.74 12.65
CA LYS A 84 -5.54 3.30 12.73
C LYS A 84 -6.33 3.36 11.40
N PHE A 85 -5.66 3.60 10.28
CA PHE A 85 -6.22 3.49 8.94
C PHE A 85 -5.45 2.45 8.12
N TYR A 86 -6.17 1.76 7.25
CA TYR A 86 -5.66 0.79 6.30
C TYR A 86 -5.65 1.37 4.89
N LEU A 87 -4.55 1.15 4.17
CA LEU A 87 -4.42 1.53 2.78
C LEU A 87 -5.14 0.50 1.89
N HIS A 88 -6.01 0.98 1.01
CA HIS A 88 -6.66 0.17 -0.02
C HIS A 88 -6.78 0.97 -1.31
N LYS A 89 -6.15 0.51 -2.40
CA LYS A 89 -6.20 1.13 -3.74
C LYS A 89 -5.95 2.66 -3.70
N GLY A 90 -4.95 3.08 -2.93
CA GLY A 90 -4.59 4.50 -2.77
C GLY A 90 -5.48 5.30 -1.81
N GLN A 91 -6.41 4.68 -1.10
CA GLN A 91 -7.29 5.34 -0.13
C GLN A 91 -7.08 4.82 1.29
N CYS A 92 -7.31 5.68 2.28
CA CYS A 92 -7.14 5.35 3.69
C CYS A 92 -8.49 5.17 4.38
N LEU A 93 -8.78 3.94 4.79
CA LEU A 93 -10.06 3.53 5.36
C LEU A 93 -9.88 3.07 6.81
N ARG A 94 -10.90 3.25 7.67
CA ARG A 94 -10.83 2.76 9.06
C ARG A 94 -10.96 1.23 9.15
N GLN A 95 -11.65 0.64 8.19
CA GLN A 95 -11.91 -0.79 8.08
C GLN A 95 -11.76 -1.20 6.61
N CYS A 96 -11.30 -2.43 6.38
CA CYS A 96 -11.15 -2.95 5.03
C CYS A 96 -12.53 -3.22 4.39
N PRO A 97 -12.70 -2.93 3.09
CA PRO A 97 -13.97 -3.18 2.40
C PRO A 97 -14.28 -4.68 2.32
N PRO A 98 -15.56 -5.05 2.09
CA PRO A 98 -15.96 -6.45 1.92
C PRO A 98 -15.12 -7.14 0.85
N GLY A 99 -14.74 -8.40 1.10
CA GLY A 99 -13.87 -9.16 0.20
C GLY A 99 -12.38 -8.82 0.34
N THR A 100 -11.99 -8.06 1.36
CA THR A 100 -10.58 -7.84 1.71
C THR A 100 -10.36 -7.99 3.22
N ALA A 101 -9.14 -8.30 3.63
CA ALA A 101 -8.76 -8.40 5.03
C ALA A 101 -7.50 -7.56 5.31
N ALA A 102 -7.39 -7.06 6.54
CA ALA A 102 -6.19 -6.39 6.99
C ALA A 102 -5.04 -7.39 7.08
N ARG A 103 -3.92 -7.10 6.41
CA ARG A 103 -2.74 -7.98 6.45
C ARG A 103 -2.10 -7.92 7.87
N PRO A 104 -1.79 -9.06 8.50
CA PRO A 104 -1.06 -9.06 9.76
C PRO A 104 0.31 -8.39 9.60
N GLY A 105 0.59 -7.37 10.43
CA GLY A 105 1.87 -6.64 10.40
C GLY A 105 2.00 -5.55 9.32
N ALA A 106 1.06 -5.44 8.38
CA ALA A 106 1.04 -4.37 7.38
C ALA A 106 -0.29 -3.60 7.44
N ARG A 107 -0.24 -2.25 7.36
CA ARG A 107 -1.43 -1.39 7.44
C ARG A 107 -2.14 -1.28 6.08
N GLU A 108 -2.41 -2.42 5.46
CA GLU A 108 -2.92 -2.54 4.10
C GLU A 108 -4.05 -3.57 4.03
N CYS A 109 -5.06 -3.28 3.20
CA CYS A 109 -6.14 -4.21 2.91
C CYS A 109 -5.76 -5.06 1.69
N GLN A 110 -5.67 -6.38 1.89
CA GLN A 110 -5.36 -7.33 0.85
C GLN A 110 -6.58 -8.17 0.50
N GLU A 111 -6.72 -8.54 -0.76
CA GLU A 111 -7.70 -9.54 -1.19
C GLU A 111 -7.32 -10.90 -0.58
N PRO A 112 -8.30 -11.72 -0.15
CA PRO A 112 -8.03 -13.03 0.40
C PRO A 112 -7.34 -13.90 -0.68
N CYS A 113 -6.22 -14.55 -0.32
CA CYS A 113 -5.60 -15.57 -1.19
C CYS A 113 -6.66 -16.68 -1.40
N VAL A 114 -7.18 -16.81 -2.62
CA VAL A 114 -8.04 -17.92 -3.03
C VAL A 114 -7.16 -19.08 -3.49
N PRO A 115 -7.29 -20.30 -2.91
CA PRO A 115 -6.67 -21.48 -3.47
C PRO A 115 -7.16 -21.69 -4.90
N GLY A 116 -6.25 -21.82 -5.85
CA GLY A 116 -6.59 -22.00 -7.27
C GLY A 116 -7.37 -23.31 -7.52
N PRO A 117 -8.11 -23.40 -8.64
CA PRO A 117 -8.69 -24.66 -9.10
C PRO A 117 -7.58 -25.69 -9.33
N TRP A 118 -7.81 -26.90 -8.83
CA TRP A 118 -6.84 -27.97 -8.79
C TRP A 118 -6.48 -28.40 -10.22
N GLY A 119 -5.23 -28.17 -10.63
CA GLY A 119 -4.66 -28.77 -11.83
C GLY A 119 -4.13 -30.17 -11.49
N ALA A 120 -4.63 -31.19 -12.17
CA ALA A 120 -4.06 -32.54 -12.13
C ALA A 120 -2.63 -32.48 -12.70
N GLY A 121 -1.63 -32.54 -11.82
CA GLY A 121 -0.22 -32.56 -12.18
C GLY A 121 0.51 -33.53 -11.27
N GLU A 122 1.19 -34.47 -11.89
CA GLU A 122 1.73 -35.71 -11.34
C GLU A 122 2.86 -35.49 -10.31
N GLY A 123 2.86 -36.32 -9.25
CA GLY A 123 4.00 -36.43 -8.33
C GLY A 123 3.60 -36.56 -6.85
N HIS A 124 3.01 -37.71 -6.47
CA HIS A 124 2.71 -38.01 -5.06
C HIS A 124 3.66 -39.11 -4.55
N SER A 125 4.53 -38.78 -3.59
CA SER A 125 5.18 -39.79 -2.74
C SER A 125 4.68 -39.62 -1.31
N CYS A 126 3.98 -40.64 -0.82
CA CYS A 126 3.37 -40.66 0.51
C CYS A 126 4.26 -41.49 1.45
N GLU A 127 5.20 -40.86 2.14
CA GLU A 127 6.01 -41.53 3.15
C GLU A 127 5.53 -41.12 4.56
N ARG A 128 4.75 -42.02 5.20
CA ARG A 128 4.32 -41.98 6.60
C ARG A 128 3.23 -40.95 6.97
N ASP A 129 1.98 -41.23 6.56
CA ASP A 129 0.69 -40.74 7.11
C ASP A 129 0.53 -39.24 7.50
N ARG A 130 1.46 -38.39 7.08
CA ARG A 130 1.41 -36.93 7.19
C ARG A 130 1.90 -36.38 5.87
N GLU A 131 1.02 -35.66 5.19
CA GLU A 131 1.37 -34.93 4.00
C GLU A 131 1.49 -33.45 4.36
N SER A 132 2.71 -32.91 4.21
CA SER A 132 3.00 -31.48 4.28
C SER A 132 3.13 -31.00 2.84
N ARG A 133 2.16 -30.23 2.34
CA ARG A 133 2.23 -29.63 0.99
C ARG A 133 2.49 -28.14 1.12
N ALA A 134 3.65 -27.71 0.62
CA ALA A 134 3.94 -26.31 0.36
C ALA A 134 3.16 -25.88 -0.88
N HIS A 135 2.41 -24.77 -0.80
CA HIS A 135 1.68 -24.21 -1.93
C HIS A 135 2.32 -22.88 -2.35
N GLU A 136 2.73 -22.78 -3.61
CA GLU A 136 2.97 -21.48 -4.25
C GLU A 136 1.63 -20.96 -4.76
N GLY A 137 1.10 -19.93 -4.09
CA GLY A 137 -0.08 -19.22 -4.54
C GLY A 137 0.26 -18.30 -5.71
N MET A 138 -0.43 -18.45 -6.84
CA MET A 138 -0.35 -17.49 -7.95
C MET A 138 -1.30 -16.32 -7.68
N GLY A 139 -0.73 -15.18 -7.34
CA GLY A 139 -1.41 -13.88 -7.31
C GLY A 139 -0.69 -12.90 -8.23
N THR A 140 -1.42 -11.97 -8.82
CA THR A 140 -0.83 -10.82 -9.51
C THR A 140 -0.33 -9.82 -8.45
N ALA A 141 0.74 -10.19 -7.76
CA ALA A 141 1.40 -9.33 -6.79
C ALA A 141 2.36 -8.39 -7.52
N ALA A 142 2.15 -7.08 -7.34
CA ALA A 142 3.25 -6.15 -7.43
C ALA A 142 4.30 -6.57 -6.40
N VAL A 143 5.50 -6.94 -6.89
CA VAL A 143 6.80 -7.01 -6.22
C VAL A 143 6.82 -7.30 -4.71
N ASP A 144 7.30 -8.51 -4.38
CA ASP A 144 7.84 -8.94 -3.06
C ASP A 144 6.88 -9.24 -1.91
N ALA A 145 5.72 -9.84 -2.18
CA ALA A 145 4.97 -10.55 -1.16
C ALA A 145 4.47 -11.90 -1.66
N ALA A 146 5.31 -12.94 -1.55
CA ALA A 146 4.86 -14.32 -1.62
C ALA A 146 3.76 -14.53 -0.57
N CYS A 147 2.62 -15.14 -0.96
CA CYS A 147 1.58 -15.52 -0.01
C CYS A 147 2.24 -16.47 1.01
N PRO A 148 2.08 -16.25 2.34
CA PRO A 148 2.66 -17.15 3.33
C PRO A 148 2.19 -18.57 3.07
N GLU A 149 3.13 -19.52 3.12
CA GLU A 149 2.89 -20.94 2.88
C GLU A 149 1.72 -21.41 3.76
N LEU A 150 0.55 -21.59 3.15
CA LEU A 150 -0.61 -22.16 3.82
C LEU A 150 -0.32 -23.65 4.00
N LEU A 151 0.38 -23.99 5.08
CA LEU A 151 0.67 -25.35 5.50
C LEU A 151 -0.65 -26.04 5.86
N GLN A 152 -1.32 -26.60 4.85
CA GLN A 152 -2.49 -27.45 5.04
C GLN A 152 -1.99 -28.87 5.31
N THR A 153 -2.07 -29.28 6.58
CA THR A 153 -1.87 -30.68 6.97
C THR A 153 -3.16 -31.45 6.70
N GLY A 154 -3.14 -32.30 5.67
CA GLY A 154 -4.23 -33.22 5.35
C GLY A 154 -3.87 -34.64 5.76
N ARG A 155 -4.85 -35.42 6.28
CA ARG A 155 -4.71 -36.89 6.35
C ARG A 155 -5.02 -37.47 4.99
N CYS A 156 -4.13 -38.32 4.48
CA CYS A 156 -4.43 -39.12 3.28
C CYS A 156 -5.69 -39.95 3.54
N ARG A 157 -6.67 -39.87 2.63
CA ARG A 157 -7.78 -40.84 2.62
C ARG A 157 -7.20 -42.18 2.17
N GLY A 158 -6.79 -43.00 3.14
CA GLY A 158 -6.47 -44.40 2.92
C GLY A 158 -7.60 -45.05 2.11
N ARG A 159 -7.22 -45.72 1.03
CA ARG A 159 -8.13 -46.47 0.16
C ARG A 159 -8.86 -47.50 1.03
N LYS A 160 -10.11 -47.21 1.42
CA LYS A 160 -10.95 -48.19 2.13
C LYS A 160 -11.24 -49.35 1.18
N HIS A 161 -10.51 -50.46 1.32
CA HIS A 161 -10.91 -51.72 0.73
C HIS A 161 -12.15 -52.20 1.50
N ARG A 162 -13.33 -52.19 0.85
CA ARG A 162 -14.53 -52.81 1.42
C ARG A 162 -14.39 -54.35 1.41
N PRO A 163 -14.89 -55.06 2.43
CA PRO A 163 -14.89 -56.52 2.47
C PRO A 163 -16.13 -57.12 1.76
N GLY A 164 -15.93 -58.21 1.03
CA GLY A 164 -16.88 -59.32 0.77
C GLY A 164 -18.12 -59.10 -0.12
N GLY A 165 -18.34 -60.00 -1.10
CA GLY A 165 -19.64 -60.19 -1.77
C GLY A 165 -19.56 -61.01 -3.07
N GLU A 166 -20.27 -62.13 -3.14
CA GLU A 166 -20.11 -63.29 -4.03
C GLU A 166 -20.52 -63.12 -5.51
N ARG A 167 -19.99 -64.00 -6.40
CA ARG A 167 -20.48 -64.23 -7.76
C ARG A 167 -21.49 -65.38 -7.76
N GLY A 168 -22.74 -65.10 -8.12
CA GLY A 168 -23.72 -66.12 -8.51
C GLY A 168 -23.68 -66.40 -10.02
N PRO A 169 -24.03 -67.61 -10.48
CA PRO A 169 -23.80 -68.05 -11.86
C PRO A 169 -24.98 -67.74 -12.79
N ARG A 170 -24.67 -67.59 -14.08
CA ARG A 170 -25.55 -67.92 -15.22
C ARG A 170 -24.69 -68.47 -16.34
#